data_AF-A0A554VWM3-F1
#
_entry.id   AF-A0A554VWM3-F1
#
_cell.length_a   1.000
_cell.length_b   1.000
_cell.length_c   1.000
_cell.angle_alpha   90.00
_cell.angle_beta   90.00
_cell.angle_gamma   90.00
#
_symmetry.space_group_name_H-M   'P 1'
#
loop_
_entity.id
_entity.type
_entity.pdbx_description
1 polymer ?
#
loop_
_entity_poly.entity_id
_entity_poly.type
_entity_poly.pdbx_seq_one_letter_code
_entity_poly.pdbx_strand_id
1 'polypeptide(L)'
;MTDDNARHKRHRWLMGAFLLMGLLVAIPAGEIALGMISQAVGRTTMATNPDGTQRTVYWRDYPGIAGVDPQKTLDGPTPEEGYAAGQGMVGELRSALSKELQLEWAAGQQGQSDADVFQERTTNWFGGESLLAIVNAPTSQSTGVPRAWGDKQRAIQIIGKVTARYGYEAPRLDTYDLWSDEDRIRELGGPTPETQVIVSGRALGPAGQWLSFTFQDPSKDKEGRFDERLWPTDGSFGQPNTLMLSYGANGLLHEADREEFKKRMEPFKGLTLPAPLDS
;
A
#
# COMPACT_ATOMS: atom_id res chain seq x y z
N MET A 1 37.72 -48.87 8.65
CA MET A 1 39.03 -48.67 9.31
C MET A 1 39.45 -47.25 8.99
N THR A 2 38.91 -46.24 9.67
CA THR A 2 39.42 -45.65 10.93
C THR A 2 40.90 -45.28 10.85
N ASP A 3 41.14 -44.00 10.60
CA ASP A 3 42.26 -43.16 11.04
C ASP A 3 42.08 -41.80 10.33
N ASP A 4 42.36 -40.63 10.89
CA ASP A 4 42.78 -40.24 12.23
C ASP A 4 42.70 -38.69 12.30
N ASN A 5 42.68 -38.17 13.53
CA ASN A 5 43.20 -36.85 13.93
C ASN A 5 42.59 -35.54 13.42
N ALA A 6 41.61 -35.10 14.21
CA ALA A 6 41.64 -33.87 15.02
C ALA A 6 42.73 -32.80 14.76
N ARG A 7 42.23 -31.59 14.46
CA ARG A 7 42.61 -30.28 15.04
C ARG A 7 44.07 -30.07 15.46
N HIS A 8 44.79 -29.22 14.72
CA HIS A 8 45.39 -28.00 15.30
C HIS A 8 45.97 -27.03 14.26
N LYS A 9 45.71 -25.73 14.52
CA LYS A 9 46.51 -24.54 14.16
C LYS A 9 46.63 -24.17 12.68
N ARG A 10 46.11 -22.97 12.33
CA ARG A 10 46.92 -21.93 11.66
C ARG A 10 46.34 -20.54 11.89
N HIS A 11 47.21 -19.70 12.45
CA HIS A 11 47.03 -18.29 12.77
C HIS A 11 47.83 -17.51 11.71
N ARG A 12 47.19 -16.50 11.09
CA ARG A 12 47.76 -15.20 10.62
C ARG A 12 48.83 -15.19 9.50
N TRP A 13 48.86 -14.04 8.80
CA TRP A 13 49.76 -13.54 7.73
C TRP A 13 49.23 -13.81 6.29
N LEU A 14 48.97 -12.84 5.39
CA LEU A 14 49.57 -11.51 5.17
C LEU A 14 48.60 -10.50 4.49
N MET A 15 48.70 -9.24 4.91
CA MET A 15 48.25 -8.04 4.21
C MET A 15 49.17 -7.65 3.04
N GLY A 16 48.61 -6.87 2.11
CA GLY A 16 49.29 -5.78 1.37
C GLY A 16 49.50 -6.05 -0.12
N ALA A 17 49.39 -5.10 -1.05
CA ALA A 17 49.03 -3.68 -1.03
C ALA A 17 48.93 -3.18 -2.50
N PHE A 18 47.95 -2.32 -2.77
CA PHE A 18 47.92 -1.13 -3.66
C PHE A 18 48.65 -1.06 -5.03
N LEU A 19 47.91 -0.63 -6.07
CA LEU A 19 48.15 0.57 -6.92
C LEU A 19 47.01 0.67 -7.97
N LEU A 20 46.06 1.62 -7.87
CA LEU A 20 46.04 2.98 -8.45
C LEU A 20 45.94 3.06 -9.99
N MET A 21 44.69 3.09 -10.48
CA MET A 21 44.22 4.00 -11.53
C MET A 21 42.85 4.49 -11.04
N GLY A 22 42.61 5.76 -10.71
CA GLY A 22 43.03 6.94 -11.46
C GLY A 22 41.93 7.39 -12.43
N LEU A 23 40.64 7.31 -12.06
CA LEU A 23 39.60 8.11 -12.68
C LEU A 23 38.90 8.96 -11.62
N LEU A 24 39.34 10.21 -11.52
CA LEU A 24 38.57 11.31 -10.98
C LEU A 24 37.35 11.48 -11.90
N VAL A 25 36.26 10.76 -11.63
CA VAL A 25 34.95 11.21 -12.08
C VAL A 25 34.62 12.37 -11.15
N ALA A 26 34.86 13.58 -11.63
CA ALA A 26 34.25 14.77 -11.07
C ALA A 26 32.74 14.66 -11.27
N ILE A 27 32.07 13.95 -10.36
CA ILE A 27 30.63 14.05 -10.23
C ILE A 27 30.39 15.49 -9.78
N PRO A 28 29.61 16.31 -10.51
CA PRO A 28 29.33 17.66 -10.06
C PRO A 28 28.61 17.54 -8.71
N ALA A 29 29.31 17.91 -7.63
CA ALA A 29 28.79 17.90 -6.27
C ALA A 29 27.50 18.74 -6.12
N GLY A 30 27.17 19.58 -7.12
CA GLY A 30 25.91 20.30 -7.22
C GLY A 30 24.68 19.41 -7.36
N GLU A 31 24.74 18.30 -8.10
CA GLU A 31 23.53 17.49 -8.38
C GLU A 31 23.14 16.57 -7.20
N ILE A 32 24.13 15.99 -6.51
CA ILE A 32 23.88 15.21 -5.30
C ILE A 32 23.43 16.14 -4.15
N ALA A 33 23.99 17.35 -4.06
CA ALA A 33 23.54 18.35 -3.09
C ALA A 33 22.13 18.87 -3.38
N LEU A 34 21.76 19.11 -4.65
CA LEU A 34 20.42 19.57 -5.03
C LEU A 34 19.35 18.50 -4.78
N GLY A 35 19.64 17.22 -5.01
CA GLY A 35 18.73 16.11 -4.69
C GLY A 35 18.42 16.03 -3.19
N MET A 36 19.45 16.07 -2.33
CA MET A 36 19.32 16.04 -0.87
C MET A 36 18.70 17.33 -0.30
N ILE A 37 19.00 18.49 -0.88
CA ILE A 37 18.36 19.76 -0.51
C ILE A 37 16.89 19.78 -0.92
N SER A 38 16.51 19.18 -2.06
CA SER A 38 15.10 19.15 -2.48
C SER A 38 14.20 18.35 -1.54
N GLN A 39 14.71 17.24 -0.96
CA GLN A 39 13.99 16.49 0.06
C GLN A 39 13.92 17.25 1.40
N ALA A 40 15.00 17.96 1.77
CA ALA A 40 15.03 18.75 3.01
C ALA A 40 14.16 20.03 2.95
N VAL A 41 14.05 20.66 1.77
CA VAL A 41 13.26 21.88 1.54
C VAL A 41 11.80 21.55 1.20
N GLY A 42 11.54 20.38 0.62
CA GLY A 42 10.23 19.99 0.09
C GLY A 42 9.88 20.71 -1.22
N ARG A 43 8.65 20.53 -1.70
CA ARG A 43 8.15 21.28 -2.86
C ARG A 43 7.88 22.73 -2.47
N THR A 44 8.15 23.68 -3.36
CA THR A 44 7.84 25.10 -3.15
C THR A 44 7.11 25.72 -4.34
N THR A 45 6.38 26.80 -4.11
CA THR A 45 5.71 27.59 -5.15
C THR A 45 5.77 29.06 -4.79
N MET A 46 5.99 29.94 -5.77
CA MET A 46 5.86 31.38 -5.59
C MET A 46 4.40 31.77 -5.74
N ALA A 47 3.84 32.44 -4.72
CA ALA A 47 2.47 32.95 -4.73
C ALA A 47 2.47 34.47 -4.50
N THR A 48 1.49 35.14 -5.09
CA THR A 48 1.31 36.59 -4.90
C THR A 48 0.30 36.84 -3.78
N ASN A 49 0.67 37.69 -2.82
CA ASN A 49 -0.19 38.15 -1.74
C ASN A 49 -1.23 39.16 -2.25
N PRO A 50 -2.32 39.42 -1.49
CA PRO A 50 -3.31 40.44 -1.87
C PRO A 50 -2.74 41.85 -2.05
N ASP A 51 -1.63 42.17 -1.39
CA ASP A 51 -0.91 43.44 -1.49
C ASP A 51 0.07 43.51 -2.69
N GLY A 52 0.12 42.46 -3.52
CA GLY A 52 1.00 42.36 -4.69
C GLY A 52 2.41 41.87 -4.39
N THR A 53 2.77 41.62 -3.12
CA THR A 53 4.08 41.07 -2.77
C THR A 53 4.18 39.58 -3.08
N GLN A 54 5.39 39.07 -3.35
CA GLN A 54 5.63 37.64 -3.56
C GLN A 54 5.93 36.94 -2.24
N ARG A 55 5.39 35.73 -2.06
CA ARG A 55 5.76 34.82 -0.96
C ARG A 55 6.13 33.45 -1.50
N THR A 56 7.08 32.80 -0.83
CA THR A 56 7.39 31.38 -1.04
C THR A 56 6.44 30.54 -0.20
N VAL A 57 5.77 29.60 -0.83
CA VAL A 57 4.92 28.60 -0.17
C VAL A 57 5.70 27.30 -0.07
N TYR A 58 5.81 26.74 1.13
CA TYR A 58 6.49 25.48 1.40
C TYR A 58 5.45 24.37 1.55
N TRP A 59 5.36 23.47 0.57
CA TRP A 59 4.38 22.40 0.54
C TRP A 59 4.66 21.29 1.56
N ARG A 60 5.86 21.23 2.14
CA ARG A 60 6.12 20.40 3.32
C ARG A 60 5.19 20.71 4.50
N ASP A 61 4.64 21.93 4.58
CA ASP A 61 3.72 22.33 5.65
C ASP A 61 2.24 22.09 5.28
N TYR A 62 1.97 21.52 4.11
CA TYR A 62 0.63 21.16 3.67
C TYR A 62 0.06 20.07 4.60
N PRO A 63 -1.10 20.30 5.23
CA PRO A 63 -1.61 19.38 6.25
C PRO A 63 -2.34 18.15 5.66
N GLY A 64 -2.61 18.14 4.35
CA GLY A 64 -3.19 16.99 3.64
C GLY A 64 -2.14 16.08 3.01
N ILE A 65 -2.58 15.18 2.15
CA ILE A 65 -1.72 14.25 1.39
C ILE A 65 -1.87 14.55 -0.09
N ALA A 66 -0.80 14.43 -0.88
CA ALA A 66 -0.87 14.53 -2.33
C ALA A 66 -1.92 13.56 -2.92
N GLY A 67 -2.72 14.05 -3.88
CA GLY A 67 -3.74 13.25 -4.56
C GLY A 67 -5.07 13.09 -3.80
N VAL A 68 -5.16 13.57 -2.55
CA VAL A 68 -6.40 13.59 -1.77
C VAL A 68 -6.98 15.00 -1.73
N ASP A 69 -8.27 15.12 -2.03
CA ASP A 69 -9.00 16.39 -1.98
C ASP A 69 -9.22 16.82 -0.52
N PRO A 70 -8.69 18.00 -0.10
CA PRO A 70 -8.85 18.50 1.26
C PRO A 70 -10.30 18.68 1.71
N GLN A 71 -11.19 19.05 0.80
CA GLN A 71 -12.59 19.23 1.13
C GLN A 71 -13.23 17.87 1.40
N LYS A 72 -12.90 16.84 0.60
CA LYS A 72 -13.35 15.47 0.88
C LYS A 72 -12.81 14.92 2.20
N THR A 73 -11.61 15.32 2.61
CA THR A 73 -11.07 14.97 3.93
C THR A 73 -11.84 15.67 5.06
N LEU A 74 -12.14 16.97 4.90
CA LEU A 74 -12.91 17.75 5.86
C LEU A 74 -14.38 17.32 5.98
N ASP A 75 -14.97 16.82 4.91
CA ASP A 75 -16.35 16.32 4.89
C ASP A 75 -16.41 14.79 5.14
N GLY A 76 -15.25 14.13 5.18
CA GLY A 76 -15.11 12.70 5.36
C GLY A 76 -15.25 12.26 6.82
N PRO A 77 -15.41 10.95 7.06
CA PRO A 77 -15.50 10.39 8.40
C PRO A 77 -14.18 10.54 9.17
N THR A 78 -14.24 10.43 10.49
CA THR A 78 -13.03 10.25 11.29
C THR A 78 -12.40 8.87 11.04
N PRO A 79 -11.14 8.63 11.44
CA PRO A 79 -10.52 7.30 11.34
C PRO A 79 -11.35 6.19 12.01
N GLU A 80 -11.93 6.46 13.18
CA GLU A 80 -12.74 5.51 13.94
C GLU A 80 -14.07 5.21 13.24
N GLU A 81 -14.74 6.24 12.74
CA GLU A 81 -15.98 6.11 11.97
C GLU A 81 -15.75 5.34 10.66
N GLY A 82 -14.67 5.68 9.94
CA GLY A 82 -14.25 4.98 8.73
C GLY A 82 -13.93 3.52 9.02
N TYR A 83 -13.17 3.23 10.08
CA TYR A 83 -12.88 1.87 10.51
C TYR A 83 -14.15 1.08 10.83
N ALA A 84 -15.07 1.64 11.62
CA ALA A 84 -16.32 0.98 11.96
C ALA A 84 -17.19 0.68 10.71
N ALA A 85 -17.30 1.65 9.80
CA ALA A 85 -18.03 1.48 8.54
C ALA A 85 -17.37 0.41 7.64
N GLY A 86 -16.04 0.45 7.51
CA GLY A 86 -15.25 -0.52 6.77
C GLY A 86 -15.38 -1.94 7.32
N GLN A 87 -15.34 -2.13 8.64
CA GLN A 87 -15.59 -3.42 9.28
C GLN A 87 -17.02 -3.92 9.03
N GLY A 88 -18.01 -3.03 9.08
CA GLY A 88 -19.39 -3.36 8.71
C GLY A 88 -19.51 -3.85 7.26
N MET A 89 -18.88 -3.13 6.33
CA MET A 89 -18.83 -3.50 4.91
C MET A 89 -18.16 -4.86 4.70
N VAL A 90 -17.00 -5.11 5.33
CA VAL A 90 -16.30 -6.40 5.25
C VAL A 90 -17.17 -7.52 5.83
N GLY A 91 -17.86 -7.30 6.95
CA GLY A 91 -18.81 -8.26 7.51
C GLY A 91 -19.94 -8.63 6.53
N GLU A 92 -20.51 -7.62 5.85
CA GLU A 92 -21.55 -7.83 4.85
C GLU A 92 -21.03 -8.59 3.61
N LEU A 93 -19.83 -8.25 3.13
CA LEU A 93 -19.15 -8.96 2.05
C LEU A 93 -18.96 -10.43 2.39
N ARG A 94 -18.45 -10.72 3.61
CA ARG A 94 -18.25 -12.09 4.08
C ARG A 94 -19.54 -12.88 4.05
N SER A 95 -20.62 -12.31 4.59
CA SER A 95 -21.95 -12.92 4.58
C SER A 95 -22.47 -13.20 3.17
N ALA A 96 -22.38 -12.21 2.27
CA ALA A 96 -22.86 -12.35 0.89
C ALA A 96 -22.06 -13.40 0.09
N LEU A 97 -20.74 -13.39 0.22
CA LEU A 97 -19.84 -14.35 -0.43
C LEU A 97 -20.02 -15.76 0.12
N SER A 98 -20.20 -15.91 1.44
CA SER A 98 -20.55 -17.20 2.05
C SER A 98 -21.87 -17.74 1.52
N LYS A 99 -22.90 -16.90 1.42
CA LYS A 99 -24.22 -17.32 0.93
C LYS A 99 -24.19 -17.73 -0.54
N GLU A 100 -23.58 -16.93 -1.41
CA GLU A 100 -23.65 -17.11 -2.86
C GLU A 100 -22.61 -18.10 -3.39
N LEU A 101 -21.43 -18.16 -2.77
CA LEU A 101 -20.29 -18.96 -3.26
C LEU A 101 -19.82 -20.02 -2.25
N GLN A 102 -20.55 -20.20 -1.14
CA GLN A 102 -20.22 -21.18 -0.10
C GLN A 102 -18.81 -21.01 0.47
N LEU A 103 -18.30 -19.77 0.50
CA LEU A 103 -17.01 -19.47 1.11
C LEU A 103 -17.12 -19.52 2.64
N GLU A 104 -16.17 -20.21 3.25
CA GLU A 104 -15.98 -20.19 4.70
C GLU A 104 -14.82 -19.25 5.03
N TRP A 105 -14.88 -18.63 6.21
CA TRP A 105 -13.88 -17.65 6.65
C TRP A 105 -13.03 -18.24 7.76
N ALA A 106 -11.72 -18.03 7.66
CA ALA A 106 -10.82 -18.38 8.75
C ALA A 106 -11.28 -17.66 10.02
N ALA A 107 -11.17 -18.32 11.17
CA ALA A 107 -11.23 -17.62 12.44
C ALA A 107 -10.19 -16.49 12.35
N GLY A 108 -10.62 -15.23 12.51
CA GLY A 108 -9.74 -14.08 12.36
C GLY A 108 -8.47 -14.32 13.17
N GLN A 109 -7.30 -13.99 12.63
CA GLN A 109 -6.02 -14.33 13.25
C GLN A 109 -6.01 -13.86 14.72
N GLN A 110 -6.29 -14.79 15.62
CA GLN A 110 -6.29 -14.57 17.06
C GLN A 110 -4.82 -14.41 17.45
N GLY A 111 -4.33 -13.17 17.42
CA GLY A 111 -2.92 -12.87 17.67
C GLY A 111 -2.44 -11.54 17.08
N GLN A 112 -3.12 -10.96 16.07
CA GLN A 112 -2.86 -9.59 15.61
C GLN A 112 -3.68 -8.54 16.40
N SER A 113 -3.99 -8.81 17.67
CA SER A 113 -4.62 -7.82 18.56
C SER A 113 -3.72 -6.60 18.84
N ASP A 114 -2.45 -6.67 18.43
CA ASP A 114 -1.42 -5.69 18.76
C ASP A 114 -0.93 -4.88 17.55
N ALA A 115 -1.50 -5.12 16.36
CA ALA A 115 -1.20 -4.26 15.20
C ALA A 115 -1.96 -2.95 15.37
N ASP A 116 -1.23 -1.84 15.37
CA ASP A 116 -1.83 -0.51 15.46
C ASP A 116 -2.66 -0.26 14.18
N VAL A 117 -3.99 -0.33 14.33
CA VAL A 117 -4.94 -0.12 13.24
C VAL A 117 -4.87 1.32 12.74
N PHE A 118 -4.48 2.24 13.63
CA PHE A 118 -4.43 3.67 13.39
C PHE A 118 -2.98 4.12 13.40
N GLN A 119 -2.43 4.37 12.22
CA GLN A 119 -1.14 5.05 12.17
C GLN A 119 -1.38 6.55 12.19
N GLU A 120 -1.07 7.14 13.34
CA GLU A 120 -1.12 8.57 13.59
C GLU A 120 -0.14 9.30 12.67
N ARG A 121 -0.67 10.25 11.90
CA ARG A 121 0.06 11.09 10.94
C ARG A 121 0.79 10.30 9.85
N THR A 122 0.78 10.85 8.65
CA THR A 122 1.50 10.26 7.51
C THR A 122 2.20 11.31 6.68
N THR A 123 3.10 10.90 5.79
CA THR A 123 3.78 11.80 4.86
C THR A 123 2.77 12.51 3.95
N ASN A 124 2.98 13.80 3.71
CA ASN A 124 2.18 14.56 2.75
C ASN A 124 2.67 14.40 1.29
N TRP A 125 3.77 13.65 1.08
CA TRP A 125 4.47 13.47 -0.20
C TRP A 125 5.02 14.75 -0.83
N PHE A 126 5.09 15.85 -0.06
CA PHE A 126 5.72 17.11 -0.44
C PHE A 126 6.97 17.42 0.40
N GLY A 127 7.42 16.47 1.23
CA GLY A 127 8.60 16.59 2.08
C GLY A 127 8.29 16.90 3.54
N GLY A 128 7.04 16.72 3.99
CA GLY A 128 6.65 16.89 5.38
C GLY A 128 5.54 15.94 5.83
N GLU A 129 5.02 16.22 7.01
CA GLU A 129 3.99 15.42 7.69
C GLU A 129 2.60 16.04 7.45
N SER A 130 1.62 15.18 7.21
CA SER A 130 0.19 15.53 7.16
C SER A 130 -0.46 15.36 8.53
N LEU A 131 -1.62 15.96 8.73
CA LEU A 131 -2.47 15.72 9.90
C LEU A 131 -3.40 14.50 9.72
N LEU A 132 -3.20 13.72 8.65
CA LEU A 132 -4.11 12.63 8.32
C LEU A 132 -3.59 11.31 8.87
N ALA A 133 -4.50 10.50 9.36
CA ALA A 133 -4.22 9.15 9.83
C ALA A 133 -4.39 8.13 8.69
N ILE A 134 -3.62 7.06 8.79
CA ILE A 134 -3.82 5.85 8.00
C ILE A 134 -4.61 4.86 8.84
N VAL A 135 -5.62 4.24 8.22
CA VAL A 135 -6.34 3.11 8.78
C VAL A 135 -5.94 1.86 8.03
N ASN A 136 -5.43 0.85 8.73
CA ASN A 136 -5.12 -0.46 8.17
C ASN A 136 -5.87 -1.54 8.96
N ALA A 137 -7.04 -1.93 8.45
CA ALA A 137 -7.83 -2.94 9.13
C ALA A 137 -7.24 -4.34 8.96
N PRO A 138 -7.45 -5.24 9.95
CA PRO A 138 -7.11 -6.64 9.81
C PRO A 138 -7.72 -7.25 8.54
N THR A 139 -6.93 -8.03 7.83
CA THR A 139 -7.38 -8.69 6.60
C THR A 139 -8.28 -9.88 6.95
N SER A 140 -9.45 -9.96 6.31
CA SER A 140 -10.30 -11.13 6.35
C SER A 140 -9.89 -12.13 5.27
N GLN A 141 -9.78 -13.42 5.62
CA GLN A 141 -9.36 -14.47 4.70
C GLN A 141 -10.37 -15.61 4.69
N SER A 142 -10.73 -16.10 3.51
CA SER A 142 -11.48 -17.34 3.39
C SER A 142 -10.58 -18.58 3.50
N THR A 143 -11.16 -19.74 3.83
CA THR A 143 -10.46 -21.04 3.88
C THR A 143 -10.36 -21.72 2.51
N GLY A 144 -10.90 -21.08 1.47
CA GLY A 144 -10.83 -21.52 0.08
C GLY A 144 -11.10 -20.38 -0.88
N VAL A 145 -10.76 -20.55 -2.15
CA VAL A 145 -10.99 -19.59 -3.22
C VAL A 145 -11.97 -20.14 -4.27
N PRO A 146 -12.80 -19.30 -4.91
CA PRO A 146 -13.51 -19.73 -6.11
C PRO A 146 -12.51 -20.14 -7.20
N ARG A 147 -12.64 -21.36 -7.75
CA ARG A 147 -11.64 -21.94 -8.69
C ARG A 147 -11.89 -21.57 -10.15
N ALA A 148 -13.15 -21.53 -10.55
CA ALA A 148 -13.53 -21.14 -11.90
C ALA A 148 -13.47 -19.61 -12.04
N TRP A 149 -13.04 -19.12 -13.20
CA TRP A 149 -13.02 -17.68 -13.44
C TRP A 149 -14.40 -17.04 -13.33
N GLY A 150 -15.45 -17.73 -13.82
CA GLY A 150 -16.82 -17.25 -13.69
C GLY A 150 -17.23 -17.01 -12.23
N ASP A 151 -16.77 -17.85 -11.29
CA ASP A 151 -17.06 -17.68 -9.86
C ASP A 151 -16.24 -16.53 -9.24
N LYS A 152 -15.00 -16.32 -9.69
CA LYS A 152 -14.19 -15.14 -9.31
C LYS A 152 -14.84 -13.85 -9.81
N GLN A 153 -15.31 -13.83 -11.06
CA GLN A 153 -16.08 -12.71 -11.61
C GLN A 153 -17.37 -12.48 -10.83
N ARG A 154 -18.06 -13.55 -10.42
CA ARG A 154 -19.26 -13.46 -9.57
C ARG A 154 -18.92 -12.87 -8.20
N ALA A 155 -17.81 -13.26 -7.58
CA ALA A 155 -17.33 -12.66 -6.34
C ALA A 155 -17.05 -11.16 -6.50
N ILE A 156 -16.39 -10.74 -7.58
CA ILE A 156 -16.13 -9.32 -7.89
C ILE A 156 -17.43 -8.53 -8.05
N GLN A 157 -18.46 -9.12 -8.70
CA GLN A 157 -19.77 -8.49 -8.80
C GLN A 157 -20.47 -8.35 -7.43
N ILE A 158 -20.36 -9.34 -6.55
CA ILE A 158 -20.87 -9.27 -5.17
C ILE A 158 -20.15 -8.15 -4.43
N ILE A 159 -18.82 -8.10 -4.53
CA ILE A 159 -17.99 -7.04 -3.95
C ILE A 159 -18.51 -5.67 -4.40
N GLY A 160 -18.63 -5.45 -5.72
CA GLY A 160 -19.09 -4.18 -6.26
C GLY A 160 -20.50 -3.77 -5.82
N LYS A 161 -21.43 -4.73 -5.68
CA LYS A 161 -22.78 -4.43 -5.18
C LYS A 161 -22.79 -4.00 -3.73
N VAL A 162 -21.96 -4.63 -2.89
CA VAL A 162 -21.86 -4.29 -1.47
C VAL A 162 -21.15 -2.95 -1.31
N THR A 163 -19.96 -2.78 -1.90
CA THR A 163 -19.17 -1.55 -1.78
C THR A 163 -19.92 -0.32 -2.30
N ALA A 164 -20.73 -0.45 -3.35
CA ALA A 164 -21.56 0.64 -3.85
C ALA A 164 -22.54 1.21 -2.80
N ARG A 165 -23.06 0.39 -1.88
CA ARG A 165 -23.92 0.86 -0.78
C ARG A 165 -23.19 1.74 0.24
N TYR A 166 -21.87 1.60 0.30
CA TYR A 166 -20.98 2.40 1.14
C TYR A 166 -20.38 3.60 0.38
N GLY A 167 -20.84 3.86 -0.86
CA GLY A 167 -20.37 4.99 -1.67
C GLY A 167 -19.03 4.77 -2.37
N TYR A 168 -18.59 3.52 -2.51
CA TYR A 168 -17.37 3.18 -3.23
C TYR A 168 -17.63 3.02 -4.73
N GLU A 169 -16.59 3.26 -5.52
CA GLU A 169 -16.58 2.95 -6.94
C GLU A 169 -16.71 1.44 -7.19
N ALA A 170 -17.03 1.09 -8.44
CA ALA A 170 -16.99 -0.29 -8.88
C ALA A 170 -15.56 -0.85 -8.76
N PRO A 171 -15.39 -2.10 -8.29
CA PRO A 171 -14.08 -2.73 -8.16
C PRO A 171 -13.40 -2.84 -9.52
N ARG A 172 -12.11 -2.55 -9.54
CA ARG A 172 -11.24 -2.71 -10.71
C ARG A 172 -10.13 -3.69 -10.37
N LEU A 173 -9.82 -4.58 -11.31
CA LEU A 173 -8.64 -5.43 -11.22
C LEU A 173 -7.38 -4.57 -11.35
N ASP A 174 -6.33 -4.97 -10.66
CA ASP A 174 -5.02 -4.37 -10.84
C ASP A 174 -4.50 -4.73 -12.24
N THR A 175 -4.05 -3.72 -12.97
CA THR A 175 -3.55 -3.87 -14.34
C THR A 175 -2.04 -3.89 -14.35
N TYR A 176 -1.46 -4.87 -15.02
CA TYR A 176 -0.02 -5.03 -15.18
C TYR A 176 0.38 -4.87 -16.65
N ASP A 177 -0.24 -3.91 -17.32
CA ASP A 177 -0.13 -3.73 -18.78
C ASP A 177 1.30 -3.42 -19.22
N LEU A 178 2.10 -2.80 -18.34
CA LEU A 178 3.52 -2.50 -18.58
C LEU A 178 4.45 -3.70 -18.33
N TRP A 179 3.95 -4.80 -17.74
CA TRP A 179 4.74 -6.01 -17.51
C TRP A 179 4.74 -6.89 -18.75
N SER A 180 5.90 -7.50 -19.01
CA SER A 180 6.00 -8.57 -20.00
C SER A 180 5.18 -9.78 -19.57
N ASP A 181 4.82 -10.66 -20.52
CA ASP A 181 4.16 -11.92 -20.19
C ASP A 181 5.04 -12.79 -19.27
N GLU A 182 6.37 -12.75 -19.46
CA GLU A 182 7.33 -13.44 -18.61
C GLU A 182 7.27 -12.94 -17.17
N ASP A 183 7.20 -11.63 -16.96
CA ASP A 183 7.05 -11.04 -15.62
C ASP A 183 5.70 -11.41 -15.01
N ARG A 184 4.60 -11.36 -15.77
CA ARG A 184 3.28 -11.77 -15.25
C ARG A 184 3.24 -13.26 -14.88
N ILE A 185 3.85 -14.12 -15.68
CA ILE A 185 3.98 -15.54 -15.35
C ILE A 185 4.81 -15.73 -14.08
N ARG A 186 5.95 -15.04 -13.97
CA ARG A 186 6.84 -15.14 -12.80
C ARG A 186 6.18 -14.64 -11.52
N GLU A 187 5.47 -13.51 -11.58
CA GLU A 187 4.96 -12.81 -10.40
C GLU A 187 3.51 -13.17 -10.04
N LEU A 188 2.68 -13.51 -11.02
CA LEU A 188 1.24 -13.77 -10.84
C LEU A 188 0.83 -15.20 -11.22
N GLY A 189 1.72 -15.99 -11.83
CA GLY A 189 1.48 -17.39 -12.18
C GLY A 189 0.73 -17.59 -13.50
N GLY A 190 0.50 -16.53 -14.27
CA GLY A 190 -0.11 -16.62 -15.59
C GLY A 190 -0.16 -15.29 -16.34
N PRO A 191 -0.28 -15.31 -17.68
CA PRO A 191 -0.33 -14.09 -18.50
C PRO A 191 -1.70 -13.38 -18.45
N THR A 192 -2.76 -14.08 -18.04
CA THR A 192 -4.14 -13.57 -17.98
C THR A 192 -4.81 -13.89 -16.63
N PRO A 193 -5.77 -13.07 -16.15
CA PRO A 193 -6.45 -13.31 -14.87
C PRO A 193 -7.05 -14.71 -14.71
N GLU A 194 -7.56 -15.31 -15.79
CA GLU A 194 -8.13 -16.66 -15.83
C GLU A 194 -7.11 -17.75 -15.47
N THR A 195 -5.84 -17.49 -15.78
CA THR A 195 -4.71 -18.41 -15.64
C THR A 195 -3.81 -18.10 -14.46
N GLN A 196 -3.96 -16.92 -13.85
CA GLN A 196 -3.12 -16.47 -12.74
C GLN A 196 -3.44 -17.19 -11.43
N VAL A 197 -2.38 -17.43 -10.66
CA VAL A 197 -2.43 -17.85 -9.25
C VAL A 197 -2.94 -16.70 -8.39
N ILE A 198 -2.46 -15.48 -8.65
CA ILE A 198 -2.80 -14.28 -7.89
C ILE A 198 -3.56 -13.31 -8.78
N VAL A 199 -4.79 -12.98 -8.39
CA VAL A 199 -5.59 -11.93 -9.04
C VAL A 199 -6.05 -10.95 -7.98
N SER A 200 -5.61 -9.70 -8.10
CA SER A 200 -5.90 -8.64 -7.14
C SER A 200 -6.73 -7.52 -7.77
N GLY A 201 -7.42 -6.78 -6.93
CA GLY A 201 -8.09 -5.55 -7.34
C GLY A 201 -8.55 -4.72 -6.15
N ARG A 202 -9.15 -3.57 -6.46
CA ARG A 202 -9.59 -2.60 -5.46
C ARG A 202 -10.86 -1.86 -5.86
N ALA A 203 -11.65 -1.48 -4.86
CA ALA A 203 -12.69 -0.47 -4.95
C ALA A 203 -12.23 0.77 -4.17
N LEU A 204 -12.29 1.93 -4.81
CA LEU A 204 -11.91 3.20 -4.17
C LEU A 204 -13.14 3.83 -3.53
N GLY A 205 -12.97 4.32 -2.30
CA GLY A 205 -13.99 4.97 -1.50
C GLY A 205 -13.75 6.47 -1.33
N PRO A 206 -14.66 7.15 -0.62
CA PRO A 206 -14.50 8.57 -0.30
C PRO A 206 -13.31 8.83 0.63
N ALA A 207 -12.78 10.04 0.59
CA ALA A 207 -11.73 10.53 1.52
C ALA A 207 -10.49 9.62 1.62
N GLY A 208 -10.07 9.00 0.51
CA GLY A 208 -8.88 8.14 0.47
C GLY A 208 -9.08 6.74 1.05
N GLN A 209 -10.32 6.34 1.33
CA GLN A 209 -10.66 4.97 1.71
C GLN A 209 -10.55 4.01 0.53
N TRP A 210 -10.30 2.74 0.81
CA TRP A 210 -10.20 1.69 -0.19
C TRP A 210 -10.58 0.33 0.41
N LEU A 211 -11.10 -0.55 -0.45
CA LEU A 211 -11.21 -1.97 -0.20
C LEU A 211 -10.39 -2.69 -1.26
N SER A 212 -9.43 -3.52 -0.86
CA SER A 212 -8.74 -4.44 -1.75
C SER A 212 -9.27 -5.86 -1.60
N PHE A 213 -9.16 -6.62 -2.68
CA PHE A 213 -9.41 -8.05 -2.68
C PHE A 213 -8.31 -8.77 -3.45
N THR A 214 -7.98 -9.98 -3.00
CA THR A 214 -7.00 -10.84 -3.66
C THR A 214 -7.51 -12.27 -3.69
N PHE A 215 -7.61 -12.84 -4.88
CA PHE A 215 -7.78 -14.28 -5.07
C PHE A 215 -6.40 -14.92 -5.16
N GLN A 216 -6.14 -15.90 -4.30
CA GLN A 216 -4.95 -16.73 -4.34
C GLN A 216 -5.37 -18.19 -4.56
N ASP A 217 -5.03 -18.72 -5.73
CA ASP A 217 -5.48 -20.02 -6.22
C ASP A 217 -4.30 -20.89 -6.67
N PRO A 218 -3.64 -21.61 -5.72
CA PRO A 218 -2.50 -22.46 -6.02
C PRO A 218 -2.80 -23.57 -7.04
N SER A 219 -4.07 -23.91 -7.30
CA SER A 219 -4.42 -24.89 -8.35
C SER A 219 -4.05 -24.42 -9.76
N LYS A 220 -3.77 -23.12 -9.91
CA LYS A 220 -3.27 -22.49 -11.14
C LYS A 220 -1.76 -22.56 -11.27
N ASP A 221 -1.02 -22.88 -10.20
CA ASP A 221 0.43 -23.02 -10.26
C ASP A 221 0.79 -24.34 -10.96
N LYS A 222 1.14 -24.25 -12.25
CA LYS A 222 1.51 -25.43 -13.05
C LYS A 222 2.96 -25.84 -12.88
N GLU A 223 3.79 -24.96 -12.33
CA GLU A 223 5.24 -25.13 -12.28
C GLU A 223 5.76 -25.28 -10.85
N GLY A 224 4.89 -25.18 -9.84
CA GLY A 224 5.25 -25.31 -8.42
C GLY A 224 6.10 -24.15 -7.90
N ARG A 225 6.05 -22.99 -8.57
CA ARG A 225 6.89 -21.82 -8.23
C ARG A 225 6.33 -20.98 -7.09
N PHE A 226 5.05 -21.11 -6.79
CA PHE A 226 4.34 -20.30 -5.81
C PHE A 226 4.25 -20.96 -4.44
N ASP A 227 4.44 -22.28 -4.36
CA ASP A 227 4.32 -23.01 -3.09
C ASP A 227 5.29 -22.47 -2.01
N GLU A 228 6.56 -22.17 -2.32
CA GLU A 228 7.51 -21.59 -1.34
C GLU A 228 7.28 -20.09 -1.10
N ARG A 229 6.88 -19.34 -2.14
CA ARG A 229 6.67 -17.88 -2.07
C ARG A 229 5.43 -17.50 -1.28
N LEU A 230 4.36 -18.30 -1.39
CA LEU A 230 3.12 -18.13 -0.65
C LEU A 230 3.18 -18.76 0.75
N TRP A 231 4.28 -19.46 1.06
CA TRP A 231 4.50 -20.18 2.32
C TRP A 231 5.80 -19.73 3.01
N PRO A 232 5.86 -18.50 3.56
CA PRO A 232 6.96 -18.15 4.43
C PRO A 232 6.95 -19.11 5.64
N THR A 233 8.11 -19.70 5.90
CA THR A 233 8.31 -20.81 6.85
C THR A 233 8.08 -20.42 8.31
N ASP A 234 7.90 -19.13 8.59
CA ASP A 234 7.56 -18.60 9.91
C ASP A 234 6.04 -18.53 10.16
N GLY A 235 5.21 -18.92 9.19
CA GLY A 235 3.75 -18.88 9.30
C GLY A 235 3.15 -17.46 9.32
N SER A 236 3.93 -16.46 8.90
CA SER A 236 3.53 -15.05 8.90
C SER A 236 2.48 -14.70 7.85
N PHE A 237 2.36 -15.49 6.78
CA PHE A 237 1.33 -15.30 5.74
C PHE A 237 0.16 -16.26 5.89
N GLY A 238 -0.99 -15.76 5.44
CA GLY A 238 -2.31 -16.39 5.51
C GLY A 238 -2.47 -17.73 4.78
N GLN A 239 -3.72 -18.20 4.69
CA GLN A 239 -4.05 -19.44 3.99
C GLN A 239 -3.74 -19.30 2.48
N PRO A 240 -3.02 -20.23 1.84
CA PRO A 240 -2.57 -20.03 0.47
C PRO A 240 -3.67 -20.15 -0.58
N ASN A 241 -4.74 -20.87 -0.27
CA ASN A 241 -5.94 -21.02 -1.08
C ASN A 241 -7.04 -20.15 -0.48
N THR A 242 -7.11 -18.88 -0.89
CA THR A 242 -7.95 -17.90 -0.19
C THR A 242 -8.46 -16.78 -1.09
N LEU A 243 -9.57 -16.19 -0.68
CA LEU A 243 -9.97 -14.83 -1.00
C LEU A 243 -9.66 -13.96 0.22
N MET A 244 -8.79 -12.97 0.02
CA MET A 244 -8.45 -11.96 1.02
C MET A 244 -9.28 -10.70 0.77
N LEU A 245 -9.76 -10.07 1.84
CA LEU A 245 -10.41 -8.77 1.83
C LEU A 245 -9.72 -7.86 2.84
N SER A 246 -9.24 -6.71 2.40
CA SER A 246 -8.59 -5.72 3.28
C SER A 246 -9.23 -4.36 3.07
N TYR A 247 -9.56 -3.71 4.17
CA TYR A 247 -10.05 -2.34 4.18
C TYR A 247 -8.96 -1.42 4.74
N GLY A 248 -8.84 -0.23 4.18
CA GLY A 248 -8.01 0.81 4.75
C GLY A 248 -8.34 2.19 4.23
N ALA A 249 -7.60 3.18 4.72
CA ALA A 249 -7.73 4.56 4.30
C ALA A 249 -6.42 5.31 4.44
N ASN A 250 -6.09 6.15 3.47
CA ASN A 250 -4.87 6.96 3.45
C ASN A 250 -5.21 8.45 3.47
N GLY A 251 -5.92 8.92 4.49
CA GLY A 251 -6.37 10.32 4.48
C GLY A 251 -7.54 10.68 5.37
N LEU A 252 -7.81 9.92 6.44
CA LEU A 252 -8.87 10.27 7.37
C LEU A 252 -8.34 11.26 8.41
N LEU A 253 -9.18 12.22 8.79
CA LEU A 253 -8.82 13.30 9.69
C LEU A 253 -9.53 13.11 11.02
N HIS A 254 -8.80 13.09 12.13
CA HIS A 254 -9.42 13.06 13.45
C HIS A 254 -10.25 14.32 13.68
N GLU A 255 -11.36 14.17 14.40
CA GLU A 255 -12.24 15.30 14.73
C GLU A 255 -11.48 16.43 15.45
N ALA A 256 -10.58 16.05 16.38
CA ALA A 256 -9.77 16.99 17.15
C ALA A 256 -8.85 17.87 16.28
N ASP A 257 -8.46 17.38 15.10
CA ASP A 257 -7.51 18.04 14.21
C ASP A 257 -8.20 18.88 13.12
N ARG A 258 -9.54 18.86 13.01
CA ARG A 258 -10.27 19.55 11.93
C ARG A 258 -10.01 21.05 11.87
N GLU A 259 -10.05 21.73 13.02
CA GLU A 259 -9.81 23.17 13.06
C GLU A 259 -8.34 23.52 12.78
N GLU A 260 -7.41 22.68 13.22
CA GLU A 260 -6.00 22.82 12.89
C GLU A 260 -5.75 22.62 11.39
N PHE A 261 -6.38 21.61 10.80
CA PHE A 261 -6.31 21.33 9.36
C PHE A 261 -6.79 22.53 8.54
N LYS A 262 -7.95 23.10 8.87
CA LYS A 262 -8.48 24.30 8.19
C LYS A 262 -7.50 25.47 8.30
N LYS A 263 -6.98 25.73 9.50
CA LYS A 263 -6.01 26.79 9.74
C LYS A 263 -4.72 26.60 8.93
N ARG A 264 -4.17 25.38 8.92
CA ARG A 264 -2.95 25.04 8.15
C ARG A 264 -3.20 25.04 6.64
N MET A 265 -4.45 24.90 6.19
CA MET A 265 -4.82 24.96 4.77
C MET A 265 -4.87 26.38 4.19
N GLU A 266 -5.10 27.41 5.02
CA GLU A 266 -5.25 28.81 4.56
C GLU A 266 -4.14 29.28 3.59
N PRO A 267 -2.82 29.04 3.86
CA PRO A 267 -1.76 29.49 2.97
C PRO A 267 -1.76 28.82 1.58
N PHE A 268 -2.48 27.72 1.42
CA PHE A 268 -2.52 26.91 0.21
C PHE A 268 -3.79 27.12 -0.63
N LYS A 269 -4.80 27.84 -0.09
CA LYS A 269 -6.05 28.10 -0.80
C LYS A 269 -5.81 28.79 -2.14
N GLY A 270 -6.46 28.27 -3.18
CA GLY A 270 -6.36 28.77 -4.55
C GLY A 270 -5.05 28.43 -5.27
N LEU A 271 -4.11 27.72 -4.63
CA LEU A 271 -2.90 27.23 -5.28
C LEU A 271 -3.15 25.87 -5.92
N THR A 272 -2.47 25.61 -7.03
CA THR A 272 -2.45 24.28 -7.65
C THR A 272 -1.44 23.41 -6.91
N LEU A 273 -1.84 22.20 -6.52
CA LEU A 273 -0.92 21.23 -5.91
C LEU A 273 0.21 20.87 -6.89
N PRO A 274 1.48 20.89 -6.47
CA PRO A 274 2.59 20.41 -7.28
C PRO A 274 2.56 18.88 -7.40
N ALA A 275 3.39 18.35 -8.29
CA ALA A 275 3.65 16.91 -8.30
C ALA A 275 4.33 16.47 -6.98
N PRO A 276 3.98 15.29 -6.44
CA PRO A 276 4.63 14.74 -5.25
C PRO A 276 6.13 14.50 -5.48
N LEU A 277 6.89 14.29 -4.40
CA LEU A 277 8.32 13.99 -4.45
C LEU A 277 8.60 12.54 -4.89
N ASP A 278 7.77 11.60 -4.43
CA ASP A 278 7.85 10.19 -4.80
C ASP A 278 6.60 9.84 -5.62
N SER A 279 6.77 9.67 -6.93
CA SER A 279 5.78 9.14 -7.88
C SER A 279 6.41 8.10 -8.77
#